data_AF-A0A133U4F2-F1
#
_entry.id   AF-A0A133U4F2-F1
#
_cell.length_a   1.000
_cell.length_b   1.000
_cell.length_c   1.000
_cell.angle_alpha   90.00
_cell.angle_beta   90.00
_cell.angle_gamma   90.00
#
_symmetry.space_group_name_H-M   'P 1'
#
loop_
_entity.id
_entity.type
_entity.pdbx_description
1 polymer ?
#
loop_
_entity_poly.entity_id
_entity_poly.type
_entity_poly.pdbx_seq_one_letter_code
_entity_poly.pdbx_strand_id
1 'polypeptide(L)' 'MEKYKPRLEVTIPIKDMVKALGGGGGVAFSVLVGGLLGYKIGKQFELGIVGLVLGSFGGLFGAVYNLFRMFSE' A
#
# COMPACT_ATOMS: atom_id res chain seq x y z
N MET A 1 34.98 -0.21 -32.81
CA MET A 1 34.01 0.28 -31.81
C MET A 1 32.71 -0.48 -32.00
N GLU A 2 32.58 -1.64 -31.37
CA GLU A 2 31.35 -2.43 -31.43
C GLU A 2 30.32 -1.87 -30.44
N LYS A 3 29.17 -1.41 -30.97
CA LYS A 3 28.04 -0.96 -30.17
C LYS A 3 27.29 -2.19 -29.64
N TYR A 4 27.63 -2.64 -28.44
CA TYR A 4 26.74 -3.51 -27.67
C TYR A 4 25.48 -2.71 -27.28
N LYS A 5 24.37 -2.96 -27.98
CA LYS A 5 23.03 -2.58 -27.52
C LYS A 5 22.48 -3.77 -26.73
N PRO A 6 22.47 -3.75 -25.38
CA PRO A 6 21.69 -4.74 -24.66
C PRO A 6 20.22 -4.49 -25.00
N ARG A 7 19.59 -5.44 -25.71
CA ARG A 7 18.13 -5.53 -25.71
C ARG A 7 17.73 -5.92 -24.30
N LEU A 8 17.31 -4.94 -23.50
CA LEU A 8 16.57 -5.20 -22.27
C LEU A 8 15.23 -5.82 -22.69
N GLU A 9 15.21 -7.14 -22.86
CA GLU A 9 13.97 -7.91 -22.75
C GLU A 9 13.56 -7.87 -21.28
N VAL A 10 12.81 -6.82 -20.92
CA VAL A 10 12.18 -6.68 -19.61
C VAL A 10 10.98 -7.62 -19.58
N THR A 11 11.23 -8.93 -19.57
CA THR A 11 10.21 -9.93 -19.34
C THR A 11 9.94 -9.95 -17.84
N ILE A 12 9.28 -8.92 -17.32
CA ILE A 12 8.85 -8.88 -15.92
C ILE A 12 7.97 -10.11 -15.72
N PRO A 13 8.31 -11.02 -14.79
CA PRO A 13 7.45 -12.16 -14.52
C PRO A 13 6.05 -11.65 -14.19
N ILE A 14 5.02 -12.19 -14.85
CA ILE A 14 3.61 -11.80 -14.59
C ILE A 14 3.29 -11.94 -13.09
N LYS A 15 3.93 -12.92 -12.43
CA LYS A 15 3.90 -13.12 -10.98
C LYS A 15 4.31 -11.87 -10.19
N ASP A 16 5.35 -11.16 -10.61
CA ASP A 16 5.85 -9.97 -9.92
C ASP A 16 4.97 -8.75 -10.18
N MET A 17 4.41 -8.63 -11.40
CA MET A 17 3.40 -7.61 -11.69
C MET A 17 2.13 -7.81 -10.85
N VAL A 18 1.64 -9.05 -10.72
CA VAL A 18 0.46 -9.37 -9.90
C VAL A 18 0.75 -9.15 -8.41
N LYS A 19 1.95 -9.48 -7.93
CA LYS A 19 2.36 -9.25 -6.54
C LYS A 19 2.47 -7.76 -6.23
N ALA A 20 3.01 -6.96 -7.15
CA ALA A 20 3.08 -5.51 -7.02
C ALA A 20 1.70 -4.85 -7.09
N LEU A 21 0.81 -5.31 -7.99
CA LEU A 21 -0.55 -4.80 -8.11
C LEU A 21 -1.41 -5.16 -6.88
N GLY A 22 -1.29 -6.40 -6.39
CA GLY A 22 -1.97 -6.87 -5.19
C GLY A 22 -1.46 -6.18 -3.92
N GLY A 23 -0.14 -6.02 -3.80
CA GLY A 23 0.48 -5.29 -2.69
C GLY A 23 0.10 -3.81 -2.69
N GLY A 24 0.23 -3.13 -3.83
CA GLY A 24 -0.11 -1.71 -3.97
C GLY A 24 -1.61 -1.45 -3.78
N GLY A 25 -2.47 -2.29 -4.37
CA GLY A 25 -3.91 -2.20 -4.22
C GLY A 25 -4.37 -2.45 -2.78
N GLY A 26 -3.78 -3.45 -2.11
CA GLY A 26 -4.05 -3.74 -0.70
C GLY A 26 -3.68 -2.57 0.22
N VAL A 27 -2.53 -1.92 -0.03
CA VAL A 27 -2.10 -0.74 0.71
C VAL A 27 -3.07 0.43 0.51
N ALA A 28 -3.38 0.77 -0.74
CA ALA A 28 -4.30 1.86 -1.03
C ALA A 28 -5.68 1.63 -0.40
N PHE A 29 -6.21 0.41 -0.49
CA PHE A 29 -7.49 0.05 0.12
C PHE A 29 -7.45 0.19 1.65
N SER A 30 -6.40 -0.32 2.30
CA SER A 30 -6.27 -0.26 3.75
C SER A 30 -6.17 1.17 4.28
N VAL A 31 -5.42 2.05 3.59
CA VAL A 31 -5.32 3.48 3.93
C VAL A 31 -6.67 4.19 3.81
N LEU A 32 -7.44 3.91 2.75
CA LEU A 32 -8.76 4.49 2.55
C LEU A 32 -9.76 4.04 3.62
N VAL A 33 -9.80 2.73 3.91
CA VAL A 33 -10.70 2.17 4.93
C VAL A 33 -10.31 2.66 6.33
N GLY A 34 -9.01 2.65 6.65
CA GLY A 34 -8.48 3.17 7.90
C GLY A 34 -8.82 4.65 8.08
N GLY A 35 -8.62 5.47 7.04
CA GLY A 35 -8.98 6.89 7.06
C GLY A 35 -10.48 7.13 7.24
N LEU A 36 -11.33 6.37 6.55
CA LEU A 36 -12.78 6.47 6.70
C LEU A 36 -13.26 6.10 8.11
N LEU A 37 -12.73 5.01 8.67
CA LEU A 37 -13.03 4.58 10.04
C LEU A 37 -12.53 5.61 11.06
N GLY A 38 -11.29 6.07 10.90
CA GLY A 38 -10.69 7.09 11.76
C GLY A 38 -11.45 8.41 11.70
N TYR A 39 -11.95 8.82 10.53
CA TYR A 39 -12.79 10.01 10.41
C TYR A 39 -14.14 9.85 11.12
N LYS A 40 -14.80 8.69 10.98
CA LYS A 40 -16.05 8.41 11.70
C LYS A 40 -15.86 8.43 13.22
N ILE A 41 -14.79 7.80 13.71
CA ILE A 41 -14.43 7.80 15.13
C ILE A 41 -14.07 9.23 15.56
N GLY A 42 -13.23 9.93 14.80
CA GLY A 42 -12.83 11.30 15.07
C GLY A 42 -14.02 12.26 15.17
N LYS A 43 -15.07 12.07 14.36
CA LYS A 43 -16.32 12.82 14.49
C LYS A 43 -17.06 12.58 15.81
N GLN A 44 -16.92 11.41 16.44
CA GLN A 44 -17.53 11.13 17.75
C GLN A 44 -16.79 11.83 18.91
N PHE A 45 -15.50 12.10 18.74
CA PHE A 45 -14.63 12.69 19.76
C PHE A 45 -14.22 14.15 19.44
N GLU A 46 -14.93 14.82 18.53
CA GLU A 46 -14.60 16.18 18.02
C GLU A 46 -13.20 16.32 17.37
N LEU A 47 -12.55 15.20 17.08
CA LEU A 47 -11.23 15.10 16.47
C LEU A 47 -11.27 15.12 14.93
N GLY A 48 -12.44 15.22 14.30
CA GLY A 48 -12.65 15.49 12.86
C GLY A 48 -11.55 14.98 11.91
N ILE A 49 -10.80 15.92 11.32
CA ILE A 49 -9.70 15.66 10.37
C ILE A 49 -8.53 14.91 11.02
N VAL A 50 -8.26 15.15 12.32
CA VAL A 50 -7.20 14.42 13.05
C VAL A 50 -7.51 12.93 13.09
N GLY A 51 -8.79 12.56 13.29
CA GLY A 51 -9.23 11.17 13.22
C GLY A 51 -9.02 10.54 11.84
N LEU A 52 -9.30 11.27 10.75
CA LEU A 52 -9.02 10.82 9.38
C LEU A 52 -7.52 10.54 9.21
N VAL A 53 -6.66 11.49 9.62
CA VAL A 53 -5.21 11.38 9.49
C VAL A 53 -4.68 10.17 10.27
N LEU A 54 -5.04 10.05 11.55
CA LEU A 54 -4.65 8.91 12.39
C LEU A 54 -5.17 7.58 11.84
N GLY A 55 -6.40 7.56 11.33
CA GLY A 55 -6.98 6.41 10.66
C GLY A 55 -6.22 5.98 9.40
N SER A 56 -5.85 6.94 8.56
CA SER A 56 -5.05 6.67 7.35
C SER A 56 -3.65 6.16 7.68
N PHE A 57 -3.01 6.71 8.73
CA PHE A 57 -1.75 6.17 9.24
C PHE A 57 -1.91 4.76 9.80
N GLY A 58 -2.99 4.48 10.55
CA GLY A 58 -3.30 3.13 11.03
C GLY A 58 -3.51 2.13 9.89
N GLY A 59 -4.25 2.53 8.85
CA GLY A 59 -4.44 1.73 7.63
C GLY A 59 -3.14 1.48 6.87
N LEU A 60 -2.27 2.49 6.77
CA LEU A 60 -0.94 2.36 6.17
C LEU A 60 -0.07 1.38 6.94
N PHE A 61 0.03 1.54 8.26
CA PHE A 61 0.82 0.65 9.12
C PHE A 61 0.30 -0.79 9.08
N GLY A 62 -1.03 -0.98 9.11
CA GLY A 62 -1.64 -2.31 9.00
C GLY A 62 -1.33 -2.99 7.67
N ALA A 63 -1.39 -2.26 6.56
CA ALA A 63 -1.03 -2.79 5.25
C ALA A 63 0.45 -3.13 5.13
N VAL A 64 1.33 -2.23 5.60
CA VAL A 64 2.78 -2.45 5.60
C VAL A 64 3.14 -3.65 6.47
N TYR A 65 2.57 -3.77 7.67
CA TYR A 65 2.78 -4.92 8.55
C TYR A 65 2.35 -6.23 7.87
N ASN A 66 1.18 -6.26 7.22
CA ASN A 66 0.72 -7.44 6.48
C ASN A 66 1.62 -7.79 5.30
N LEU A 67 2.11 -6.78 4.56
CA LEU A 67 3.10 -6.98 3.50
C LEU A 67 4.39 -7.59 4.04
N PHE A 68 4.97 -7.01 5.10
CA PHE A 68 6.17 -7.56 5.73
C PHE A 68 5.96 -8.99 6.23
N ARG A 69 4.81 -9.29 6.84
CA ARG A 69 4.47 -10.65 7.28
C ARG A 69 4.40 -11.63 6.11
N MET A 70 3.80 -11.23 4.99
CA MET A 70 3.65 -12.05 3.78
C MET A 70 4.97 -12.31 3.03
N PHE A 71 6.00 -11.49 3.26
CA PHE A 71 7.35 -11.71 2.72
C PHE A 71 8.32 -12.32 3.74
N SER A 72 7.93 -12.40 5.01
CA SER A 72 8.72 -13.00 6.10
C SER A 72 8.32 -14.46 6.39
N GLU A 73 7.17 -14.91 5.91
CA GLU A 73 6.81 -16.34 5.73
C GLU A 73 7.47 -16.90 4.46
#